data_AF-A0A2S5BF35-F1
#
_entry.id   AF-A0A2S5BF35-F1
#
_cell.length_a   1.000
_cell.length_b   1.000
_cell.length_c   1.000
_cell.angle_alpha   90.00
_cell.angle_beta   90.00
_cell.angle_gamma   90.00
#
_symmetry.space_group_name_H-M   'P 1'
#
loop_
_entity.id
_entity.type
_entity.pdbx_description
1 polymer ?
#
loop_
_entity_poly.entity_id
_entity_poly.type
_entity_poly.pdbx_seq_one_letter_code
_entity_poly.pdbx_strand_id
1 'polypeptide(L)'
;MKDVVLNLPLQTDSKTAAAEWPPRPRCLAFALTVGVFLYILPLDLLLPTRPFAILSRHLFGERYCHPEELGIGKWLLRTEDAAVDGHTWPRLKASVGYGFCEDANRTALSCASRHPDGLRQLQKLNRWEWKPHGCAIRPFDPAAFVERLAEIAEKGKGGRGLLFVGGRSAQRQAQSLECLLGQYVDKGSLTDANRSGVYLAENAGKIEFVRNEYLANPVDWTLSLPEDADPILANDTTSDRWTPLVSDKAFIVINSGEELGPLTPARLARYTDTAKQVIDFIDSRSQATLIVRASIPPLPLACTVNTSSTFESSGVTSAETRKAADIEAFNTVWKDLLWDHPKHVFLDVSNVMASIPPPANASCLRDCLPGPTDTWNTLLNHVILQSS
;
A
#
# COMPACT_ATOMS: atom_id res chain seq x y z
N MET A 1 -51.58 -37.32 -23.64
CA MET A 1 -52.89 -36.91 -24.16
C MET A 1 -52.72 -35.56 -24.85
N LYS A 2 -52.83 -35.61 -26.19
CA LYS A 2 -53.13 -34.57 -27.18
C LYS A 2 -52.51 -33.16 -27.06
N ASP A 3 -51.64 -32.93 -28.03
CA ASP A 3 -51.35 -31.68 -28.76
C ASP A 3 -52.59 -30.83 -29.06
N VAL A 4 -52.42 -29.51 -29.17
CA VAL A 4 -52.77 -28.71 -30.37
C VAL A 4 -51.89 -27.44 -30.44
N VAL A 5 -51.10 -27.40 -31.51
CA VAL A 5 -50.38 -26.27 -32.12
C VAL A 5 -51.36 -25.42 -32.95
N LEU A 6 -51.06 -24.14 -33.19
CA LEU A 6 -51.36 -23.33 -34.42
C LEU A 6 -51.19 -21.83 -34.05
N ASN A 7 -50.69 -20.90 -34.84
CA ASN A 7 -49.79 -20.81 -36.00
C ASN A 7 -49.55 -19.30 -36.20
N LEU A 8 -48.36 -18.90 -36.64
CA LEU A 8 -48.02 -17.54 -37.11
C LEU A 8 -48.77 -17.19 -38.43
N PRO A 9 -48.81 -15.90 -38.84
CA PRO A 9 -47.85 -15.47 -39.87
C PRO A 9 -47.32 -14.00 -39.79
N LEU A 10 -46.03 -13.88 -40.14
CA LEU A 10 -45.36 -12.96 -41.07
C LEU A 10 -45.87 -11.51 -41.32
N GLN A 11 -45.04 -10.54 -40.90
CA GLN A 11 -44.25 -9.61 -41.73
C GLN A 11 -44.94 -8.72 -42.79
N THR A 12 -44.77 -7.39 -42.69
CA THR A 12 -44.49 -6.49 -43.84
C THR A 12 -43.78 -5.19 -43.40
N ASP A 13 -42.86 -4.75 -44.26
CA ASP A 13 -42.00 -3.58 -44.18
C ASP A 13 -42.74 -2.22 -44.28
N SER A 14 -42.13 -1.15 -43.74
CA SER A 14 -41.49 -0.08 -44.56
C SER A 14 -41.52 1.33 -43.93
N LYS A 15 -40.39 2.04 -44.15
CA LYS A 15 -40.22 3.49 -44.44
C LYS A 15 -40.25 4.54 -43.32
N THR A 16 -39.02 5.00 -43.01
CA THR A 16 -38.52 6.39 -43.12
C THR A 16 -39.45 7.58 -42.82
N ALA A 17 -39.06 8.41 -41.85
CA ALA A 17 -39.09 9.88 -41.96
C ALA A 17 -38.10 10.51 -40.97
N ALA A 18 -37.16 11.28 -41.53
CA ALA A 18 -36.20 12.11 -40.82
C ALA A 18 -36.89 13.36 -40.25
N ALA A 19 -36.48 13.81 -39.07
CA ALA A 19 -36.92 15.08 -38.47
C ALA A 19 -35.83 16.14 -38.65
N GLU A 20 -36.21 17.21 -39.35
CA GLU A 20 -35.41 18.35 -39.78
C GLU A 20 -35.09 19.32 -38.63
N TRP A 21 -33.92 19.97 -38.76
CA TRP A 21 -33.44 21.09 -37.96
C TRP A 21 -34.01 22.43 -38.46
N PRO A 22 -34.24 23.44 -37.58
CA PRO A 22 -34.52 24.80 -38.02
C PRO A 22 -33.23 25.65 -38.21
N PRO A 23 -33.29 26.73 -39.02
CA PRO A 23 -32.15 27.25 -39.77
C PRO A 23 -31.41 28.44 -39.12
N ARG A 24 -30.17 28.64 -39.60
CA ARG A 24 -29.27 29.77 -39.32
C ARG A 24 -29.73 31.09 -39.95
N PRO A 25 -29.41 32.27 -39.39
CA PRO A 25 -29.32 33.51 -40.15
C PRO A 25 -27.89 33.82 -40.60
N ARG A 26 -27.84 34.59 -41.70
CA ARG A 26 -26.72 34.83 -42.62
C ARG A 26 -25.69 35.85 -42.13
N CYS A 27 -24.47 35.70 -42.63
CA CYS A 27 -23.38 36.67 -42.56
C CYS A 27 -23.72 38.00 -43.24
N LEU A 28 -23.27 39.11 -42.64
CA LEU A 28 -22.94 40.35 -43.34
C LEU A 28 -21.60 40.87 -42.79
N ALA A 29 -20.66 41.10 -43.69
CA ALA A 29 -19.37 41.72 -43.42
C ALA A 29 -19.52 43.25 -43.47
N PHE A 30 -18.86 43.99 -42.57
CA PHE A 30 -18.44 45.37 -42.80
C PHE A 30 -17.23 45.72 -41.92
N ALA A 31 -16.46 46.69 -42.41
CA ALA A 31 -15.03 46.89 -42.21
C ALA A 31 -14.59 47.68 -40.95
N LEU A 32 -13.31 47.50 -40.64
CA LEU A 32 -12.33 48.40 -39.98
C LEU A 32 -12.81 49.74 -39.41
N THR A 33 -12.53 49.97 -38.12
CA THR A 33 -11.93 51.23 -37.62
C THR A 33 -11.11 51.00 -36.36
N VAL A 34 -9.93 51.63 -36.35
CA VAL A 34 -8.91 51.76 -35.28
C VAL A 34 -9.41 52.68 -34.17
N GLY A 35 -9.07 52.42 -32.89
CA GLY A 35 -9.27 53.41 -31.82
C GLY A 35 -9.11 52.94 -30.36
N VAL A 36 -7.85 52.84 -29.91
CA VAL A 36 -7.29 53.22 -28.58
C VAL A 36 -8.10 53.05 -27.28
N PHE A 37 -7.57 52.18 -26.41
CA PHE A 37 -7.48 52.16 -24.93
C PHE A 37 -8.35 53.10 -24.08
N LEU A 38 -9.07 52.50 -23.13
CA LEU A 38 -9.20 53.00 -21.76
C LEU A 38 -9.34 51.82 -20.77
N TYR A 39 -8.41 51.82 -19.81
CA TYR A 39 -8.32 50.93 -18.65
C TYR A 39 -9.65 50.85 -17.88
N ILE A 40 -10.01 49.65 -17.41
CA ILE A 40 -10.51 49.32 -16.05
C ILE A 40 -10.48 47.79 -15.92
N LEU A 41 -9.60 47.27 -15.07
CA LEU A 41 -9.65 45.90 -14.55
C LEU A 41 -10.49 45.91 -13.26
N PRO A 42 -11.51 45.05 -13.09
CA PRO A 42 -11.91 44.60 -11.78
C PRO A 42 -11.17 43.30 -11.46
N LEU A 43 -10.30 43.46 -10.48
CA LEU A 43 -9.78 42.51 -9.52
C LEU A 43 -10.86 41.49 -9.10
N ASP A 44 -10.80 40.25 -9.60
CA ASP A 44 -11.37 39.04 -8.97
C ASP A 44 -10.95 37.79 -9.77
N LEU A 45 -9.68 37.41 -9.61
CA LEU A 45 -9.16 36.09 -9.94
C LEU A 45 -8.53 35.54 -8.66
N LEU A 46 -9.39 35.18 -7.71
CA LEU A 46 -9.04 34.37 -6.55
C LEU A 46 -8.80 32.94 -7.03
N LEU A 47 -7.62 32.71 -7.60
CA LEU A 47 -6.98 31.41 -7.58
C LEU A 47 -6.81 31.02 -6.09
N PRO A 48 -7.13 29.80 -5.67
CA PRO A 48 -6.75 29.35 -4.34
C PRO A 48 -5.22 29.35 -4.30
N THR A 49 -4.66 30.31 -3.57
CA THR A 49 -3.25 30.33 -3.21
C THR A 49 -2.96 28.99 -2.55
N ARG A 50 -2.14 28.16 -3.22
CA ARG A 50 -1.52 26.97 -2.63
C ARG A 50 -1.03 27.38 -1.23
N PRO A 51 -1.46 26.73 -0.14
CA PRO A 51 -0.85 27.00 1.14
C PRO A 51 0.62 26.66 0.96
N PHE A 52 1.47 27.65 1.26
CA PHE A 52 2.90 27.48 1.31
C PHE A 52 3.20 26.13 1.95
N ALA A 53 3.84 25.25 1.16
CA ALA A 53 4.47 24.06 1.68
C ALA A 53 5.25 24.50 2.91
N ILE A 54 4.93 23.89 4.06
CA ILE A 54 5.73 24.00 5.26
C ILE A 54 7.14 23.63 4.79
N LEU A 55 7.99 24.65 4.68
CA LEU A 55 9.42 24.50 4.47
C LEU A 55 9.93 23.77 5.71
N SER A 56 9.85 22.45 5.65
CA SER A 56 10.52 21.53 6.56
C SER A 56 11.95 22.03 6.68
N ARG A 57 12.40 22.19 7.93
CA ARG A 57 13.78 22.49 8.30
C ARG A 57 14.71 21.34 7.87
N HIS A 58 14.91 21.16 6.58
CA HIS A 58 16.01 20.38 6.04
C HIS A 58 17.20 21.32 5.88
N LEU A 59 18.01 21.37 6.94
CA LEU A 59 19.40 21.79 6.84
C LEU A 59 20.05 20.99 5.71
N PHE A 60 20.41 21.68 4.62
CA PHE A 60 21.44 21.34 3.62
C PHE A 60 21.59 19.87 3.16
N GLY A 61 21.24 19.59 1.90
CA GLY A 61 22.11 18.82 0.99
C GLY A 61 22.40 17.33 1.26
N GLU A 62 21.70 16.65 2.17
CA GLU A 62 21.84 15.19 2.31
C GLU A 62 21.35 14.49 1.04
N ARG A 63 22.15 13.54 0.50
CA ARG A 63 21.71 12.71 -0.63
C ARG A 63 20.57 11.79 -0.19
N TYR A 64 19.73 11.40 -1.15
CA TYR A 64 18.73 10.37 -0.90
C TYR A 64 19.40 9.02 -0.65
N CYS A 65 18.79 8.23 0.24
CA CYS A 65 19.23 6.87 0.52
C CYS A 65 19.09 5.99 -0.72
N HIS A 66 19.96 4.99 -0.84
CA HIS A 66 19.70 3.82 -1.65
C HIS A 66 18.84 2.81 -0.87
N PRO A 67 18.10 1.90 -1.54
CA PRO A 67 17.22 0.95 -0.87
C PRO A 67 17.88 0.13 0.25
N GLU A 68 19.14 -0.27 0.07
CA GLU A 68 19.93 -1.04 1.03
C GLU A 68 20.29 -0.26 2.32
N GLU A 69 20.17 1.06 2.30
CA GLU A 69 20.49 1.93 3.44
C GLU A 69 19.25 2.23 4.30
N LEU A 70 18.05 1.99 3.76
CA LEU A 70 16.78 2.37 4.40
C LEU A 70 16.54 1.67 5.74
N GLY A 71 17.04 0.44 5.89
CA GLY A 71 16.88 -0.37 7.11
C GLY A 71 17.84 0.02 8.25
N ILE A 72 18.83 0.88 8.00
CA ILE A 72 19.87 1.24 9.00
C ILE A 72 19.69 2.68 9.44
N GLY A 73 19.35 2.89 10.71
CA GLY A 73 19.00 4.21 11.20
C GLY A 73 18.60 4.24 12.66
N LYS A 74 17.85 5.27 13.03
CA LYS A 74 17.31 5.46 14.37
C LYS A 74 15.95 6.13 14.33
N TRP A 75 15.14 5.85 15.33
CA TRP A 75 13.91 6.60 15.57
C TRP A 75 14.22 7.93 16.25
N LEU A 76 13.58 8.98 15.74
CA LEU A 76 13.61 10.32 16.29
C LEU A 76 12.22 10.69 16.79
N LEU A 77 12.17 11.36 17.95
CA LEU A 77 10.94 11.94 18.44
C LEU A 77 10.67 13.24 17.67
N ARG A 78 9.45 13.39 17.12
CA ARG A 78 9.01 14.64 16.49
C ARG A 78 9.02 15.77 17.53
N THR A 79 9.62 16.91 17.17
CA THR A 79 9.58 18.12 17.99
C THR A 79 8.19 18.78 17.94
N GLU A 80 7.87 19.59 18.94
CA GLU A 80 6.52 20.07 19.31
C GLU A 80 5.70 20.75 18.18
N ASP A 81 6.33 21.24 17.11
CA ASP A 81 5.66 21.89 15.97
C ASP A 81 4.82 20.94 15.08
N ALA A 82 4.95 19.61 15.27
CA ALA A 82 4.15 18.58 14.59
C ALA A 82 3.35 17.75 15.60
N ALA A 83 2.53 18.41 16.41
CA ALA A 83 1.79 17.78 17.49
C ALA A 83 0.79 16.72 16.98
N VAL A 84 1.09 15.44 17.26
CA VAL A 84 0.12 14.35 17.13
C VAL A 84 -0.99 14.57 18.16
N ASP A 85 -2.23 14.78 17.72
CA ASP A 85 -3.37 15.11 18.58
C ASP A 85 -4.18 13.87 18.95
N GLY A 86 -3.88 13.29 20.11
CA GLY A 86 -4.56 12.09 20.63
C GLY A 86 -5.79 12.36 21.51
N HIS A 87 -6.38 13.56 21.51
CA HIS A 87 -7.52 13.84 22.40
C HIS A 87 -8.80 13.11 22.01
N THR A 88 -9.01 12.91 20.70
CA THR A 88 -10.13 12.13 20.15
C THR A 88 -9.64 11.33 18.95
N TRP A 89 -10.32 10.23 18.60
CA TRP A 89 -9.96 9.44 17.43
C TRP A 89 -9.95 10.25 16.11
N PRO A 90 -10.97 11.10 15.81
CA PRO A 90 -10.92 11.95 14.61
C PRO A 90 -9.75 12.93 14.60
N ARG A 91 -9.38 13.50 15.76
CA ARG A 91 -8.22 14.39 15.88
C ARG A 91 -6.90 13.65 15.65
N LEU A 92 -6.79 12.42 16.16
CA LEU A 92 -5.61 11.59 15.94
C LEU A 92 -5.46 11.33 14.45
N LYS A 93 -6.52 10.84 13.80
CA LYS A 93 -6.54 10.59 12.36
C LYS A 93 -6.13 11.83 11.55
N ALA A 94 -6.74 12.98 11.82
CA ALA A 94 -6.40 14.23 11.15
C ALA A 94 -4.93 14.62 11.34
N SER A 95 -4.38 14.47 12.55
CA SER A 95 -3.00 14.87 12.87
C SER A 95 -1.91 14.00 12.23
N VAL A 96 -2.26 12.81 11.73
CA VAL A 96 -1.33 11.86 11.10
C VAL A 96 -1.63 11.58 9.63
N GLY A 97 -2.51 12.38 9.00
CA GLY A 97 -2.84 12.25 7.58
C GLY A 97 -3.95 11.26 7.24
N TYR A 98 -4.59 10.64 8.24
CA TYR A 98 -5.68 9.67 8.10
C TYR A 98 -7.06 10.31 7.99
N GLY A 99 -7.15 11.61 7.72
CA GLY A 99 -8.40 12.40 7.78
C GLY A 99 -9.52 11.87 6.89
N PHE A 100 -9.18 11.22 5.77
CA PHE A 100 -10.12 10.62 4.81
C PHE A 100 -10.26 9.10 4.97
N CYS A 101 -9.60 8.48 5.95
CA CYS A 101 -9.64 7.03 6.11
C CYS A 101 -10.91 6.59 6.85
N GLU A 102 -11.64 5.66 6.24
CA GLU A 102 -12.80 4.99 6.85
C GLU A 102 -12.36 3.90 7.83
N ASP A 103 -13.06 3.80 8.96
CA ASP A 103 -12.73 2.83 10.02
C ASP A 103 -13.38 1.45 9.81
N ALA A 104 -14.40 1.36 8.94
CA ALA A 104 -15.25 0.18 8.83
C ALA A 104 -14.50 -1.03 8.26
N ASN A 105 -14.81 -2.23 8.77
CA ASN A 105 -14.30 -3.53 8.32
C ASN A 105 -12.77 -3.69 8.39
N ARG A 106 -12.10 -2.99 9.33
CA ARG A 106 -10.65 -3.03 9.51
C ARG A 106 -10.28 -3.21 10.98
N THR A 107 -9.85 -4.40 11.34
CA THR A 107 -9.42 -4.71 12.72
C THR A 107 -8.20 -3.89 13.15
N ALA A 108 -7.30 -3.56 12.22
CA ALA A 108 -6.11 -2.77 12.48
C ALA A 108 -6.37 -1.30 12.84
N LEU A 109 -7.49 -0.71 12.38
CA LEU A 109 -7.92 0.63 12.81
C LEU A 109 -8.67 0.61 14.14
N SER A 110 -9.32 -0.52 14.46
CA SER A 110 -10.12 -0.68 15.69
C SER A 110 -9.32 -1.18 16.91
N CYS A 111 -8.09 -1.67 16.74
CA CYS A 111 -7.37 -2.38 17.81
C CYS A 111 -7.14 -1.53 19.07
N ALA A 112 -6.93 -0.21 18.95
CA ALA A 112 -6.76 0.66 20.10
C ALA A 112 -8.05 0.84 20.92
N SER A 113 -9.24 0.63 20.33
CA SER A 113 -10.51 0.73 21.06
C SER A 113 -10.69 -0.40 22.08
N ARG A 114 -9.86 -1.45 22.01
CA ARG A 114 -9.87 -2.59 22.94
C ARG A 114 -9.12 -2.30 24.25
N HIS A 115 -8.49 -1.13 24.36
CA HIS A 115 -7.67 -0.74 25.51
C HIS A 115 -8.15 0.59 26.09
N PRO A 116 -8.35 0.70 27.42
CA PRO A 116 -8.78 1.96 28.05
C PRO A 116 -7.89 3.17 27.72
N ASP A 117 -6.58 2.97 27.64
CA ASP A 117 -5.60 4.02 27.28
C ASP A 117 -5.14 3.96 25.81
N GLY A 118 -5.86 3.22 24.96
CA GLY A 118 -5.39 2.89 23.61
C GLY A 118 -5.08 4.13 22.76
N LEU A 119 -5.95 5.14 22.79
CA LEU A 119 -5.77 6.37 22.02
C LEU A 119 -4.53 7.17 22.47
N ARG A 120 -4.32 7.28 23.80
CA ARG A 120 -3.14 7.93 24.38
C ARG A 120 -1.85 7.18 24.03
N GLN A 121 -1.90 5.85 24.00
CA GLN A 121 -0.76 5.02 23.59
C GLN A 121 -0.47 5.19 22.10
N LEU A 122 -1.49 5.14 21.22
CA LEU A 122 -1.32 5.42 19.80
C LEU A 122 -0.72 6.80 19.55
N GLN A 123 -1.18 7.83 20.27
CA GLN A 123 -0.60 9.17 20.17
C GLN A 123 0.91 9.16 20.45
N LYS A 124 1.36 8.43 21.47
CA LYS A 124 2.79 8.33 21.80
C LYS A 124 3.56 7.56 20.73
N LEU A 125 2.98 6.51 20.15
CA LEU A 125 3.61 5.74 19.07
C LEU A 125 3.83 6.59 17.82
N ASN A 126 2.81 7.35 17.42
CA ASN A 126 2.83 8.16 16.20
C ASN A 126 3.73 9.41 16.27
N ARG A 127 4.36 9.68 17.42
CA ARG A 127 5.36 10.76 17.57
C ARG A 127 6.76 10.36 17.12
N TRP A 128 6.97 9.08 16.81
CA TRP A 128 8.25 8.57 16.38
C TRP A 128 8.34 8.56 14.86
N GLU A 129 9.48 8.98 14.34
CA GLU A 129 9.78 8.97 12.92
C GLU A 129 11.13 8.31 12.67
N TRP A 130 11.20 7.48 11.63
CA TRP A 130 12.43 6.79 11.27
C TRP A 130 13.35 7.71 10.46
N LYS A 131 14.62 7.81 10.88
CA LYS A 131 15.68 8.49 10.13
C LYS A 131 16.81 7.52 9.83
N PRO A 132 17.05 7.17 8.55
CA PRO A 132 18.24 6.43 8.15
C PRO A 132 19.55 7.16 8.49
N HIS A 133 20.64 6.40 8.57
CA HIS A 133 21.95 6.95 8.86
C HIS A 133 22.61 7.55 7.60
N GLY A 134 23.03 8.82 7.66
CA GLY A 134 23.87 9.42 6.61
C GLY A 134 23.17 9.76 5.29
N CYS A 135 21.85 9.62 5.20
CA CYS A 135 21.07 9.94 4.00
C CYS A 135 19.64 10.36 4.36
N ALA A 136 18.97 11.01 3.41
CA ALA A 136 17.59 11.44 3.53
C ALA A 136 16.60 10.44 2.89
N ILE A 137 15.40 10.35 3.45
CA ILE A 137 14.25 9.69 2.82
C ILE A 137 13.28 10.74 2.32
N ARG A 138 12.50 10.37 1.30
CA ARG A 138 11.44 11.25 0.79
C ARG A 138 10.27 11.13 1.78
N PRO A 139 9.76 12.25 2.34
CA PRO A 139 8.51 12.21 3.09
C PRO A 139 7.40 11.59 2.25
N PHE A 140 6.44 10.93 2.90
CA PHE A 140 5.28 10.44 2.18
C PHE A 140 4.46 11.61 1.64
N ASP A 141 4.28 11.65 0.33
CA ASP A 141 3.46 12.64 -0.36
C ASP A 141 2.43 11.86 -1.21
N PRO A 142 1.14 11.88 -0.82
CA PRO A 142 0.13 11.09 -1.50
C PRO A 142 -0.08 11.54 -2.96
N ALA A 143 0.10 12.84 -3.25
CA ALA A 143 -0.01 13.37 -4.61
C ALA A 143 1.10 12.82 -5.49
N ALA A 144 2.35 13.02 -5.05
CA ALA A 144 3.52 12.55 -5.80
C ALA A 144 3.51 11.03 -6.00
N PHE A 145 3.00 10.27 -5.04
CA PHE A 145 2.86 8.83 -5.15
C PHE A 145 1.87 8.43 -6.27
N VAL A 146 0.68 9.03 -6.29
CA VAL A 146 -0.34 8.75 -7.32
C VAL A 146 0.12 9.24 -8.70
N GLU A 147 0.66 10.46 -8.78
CA GLU A 147 1.23 11.03 -10.00
C GLU A 147 2.31 10.09 -10.58
N ARG A 148 3.21 9.58 -9.74
CA ARG A 148 4.26 8.65 -10.19
C ARG A 148 3.69 7.37 -10.79
N LEU A 149 2.65 6.79 -10.19
CA LEU A 149 2.00 5.60 -10.72
C LEU A 149 1.27 5.89 -12.03
N ALA A 150 0.60 7.03 -12.14
CA ALA A 150 -0.04 7.49 -13.37
C ALA A 150 0.99 7.66 -14.49
N GLU A 151 2.14 8.30 -14.21
CA GLU A 151 3.22 8.44 -15.19
C GLU A 151 3.77 7.10 -15.69
N ILE A 152 3.96 6.13 -14.79
CA ILE A 152 4.43 4.77 -15.17
C ILE A 152 3.41 4.10 -16.08
N ALA A 153 2.13 4.20 -15.73
CA ALA A 153 1.02 3.67 -16.52
C ALA A 153 0.92 4.31 -17.92
N GLU A 154 1.11 5.63 -18.03
CA GLU A 154 1.03 6.38 -19.29
C GLU A 154 2.19 6.09 -20.23
N LYS A 155 3.41 5.94 -19.68
CA LYS A 155 4.62 5.66 -20.47
C LYS A 155 4.58 4.28 -21.14
N GLY A 156 3.57 3.44 -20.86
CA GLY A 156 3.43 2.09 -21.41
C GLY A 156 4.55 1.14 -20.99
N LYS A 157 5.34 1.52 -19.99
CA LYS A 157 6.52 0.79 -19.52
C LYS A 157 6.21 -0.20 -18.38
N GLY A 158 4.98 -0.20 -17.86
CA GLY A 158 4.55 -1.07 -16.77
C GLY A 158 3.03 -1.23 -16.71
N GLY A 159 2.55 -2.09 -15.81
CA GLY A 159 1.14 -2.11 -15.43
C GLY A 159 0.74 -0.88 -14.62
N ARG A 160 -0.47 -0.86 -14.06
CA ARG A 160 -1.02 0.27 -13.29
C ARG A 160 -1.20 -0.10 -11.82
N GLY A 161 -0.77 0.76 -10.91
CA GLY A 161 -0.95 0.55 -9.48
C GLY A 161 -0.07 -0.55 -8.89
N LEU A 162 -0.52 -1.10 -7.75
CA LEU A 162 0.27 -1.99 -6.88
C LEU A 162 -0.52 -3.25 -6.52
N LEU A 163 0.19 -4.35 -6.32
CA LEU A 163 -0.35 -5.57 -5.71
C LEU A 163 0.45 -5.95 -4.47
N PHE A 164 -0.21 -5.99 -3.32
CA PHE A 164 0.30 -6.57 -2.09
C PHE A 164 -0.06 -8.05 -2.03
N VAL A 165 0.95 -8.89 -1.74
CA VAL A 165 0.76 -10.33 -1.55
C VAL A 165 1.44 -10.75 -0.26
N GLY A 166 0.71 -11.42 0.63
CA GLY A 166 1.29 -11.90 1.88
C GLY A 166 0.28 -12.26 2.95
N GLY A 167 0.75 -12.26 4.20
CA GLY A 167 -0.09 -12.47 5.37
C GLY A 167 -0.74 -11.18 5.92
N ARG A 168 -1.06 -11.21 7.21
CA ARG A 168 -1.73 -10.08 7.90
C ARG A 168 -0.90 -8.79 7.91
N SER A 169 0.43 -8.89 7.98
CA SER A 169 1.30 -7.71 7.96
C SER A 169 1.26 -6.99 6.61
N ALA A 170 1.21 -7.74 5.49
CA ALA A 170 1.00 -7.16 4.16
C ALA A 170 -0.37 -6.48 4.03
N GLN A 171 -1.42 -7.12 4.58
CA GLN A 171 -2.77 -6.53 4.61
C GLN A 171 -2.79 -5.20 5.34
N ARG A 172 -2.17 -5.13 6.53
CA ARG A 172 -2.09 -3.90 7.33
C ARG A 172 -1.27 -2.82 6.62
N GLN A 173 -0.17 -3.19 5.96
CA GLN A 173 0.60 -2.24 5.16
C GLN A 173 -0.25 -1.64 4.05
N ALA A 174 -1.02 -2.48 3.33
CA ALA A 174 -1.90 -2.01 2.28
C ALA A 174 -3.01 -1.10 2.83
N GLN A 175 -3.66 -1.47 3.94
CA GLN A 175 -4.66 -0.65 4.64
C GLN A 175 -4.10 0.71 5.10
N SER A 176 -2.87 0.73 5.63
CA SER A 176 -2.15 1.96 5.98
C SER A 176 -1.92 2.84 4.75
N LEU A 177 -1.52 2.24 3.63
CA LEU A 177 -1.27 2.98 2.39
C LEU A 177 -2.54 3.64 1.87
N GLU A 178 -3.67 2.95 1.85
CA GLU A 178 -4.97 3.56 1.53
C GLU A 178 -5.28 4.74 2.44
N CYS A 179 -5.11 4.59 3.75
CA CYS A 179 -5.38 5.68 4.70
C CYS A 179 -4.49 6.90 4.44
N LEU A 180 -3.20 6.68 4.15
CA LEU A 180 -2.23 7.74 3.84
C LEU A 180 -2.52 8.44 2.50
N LEU A 181 -3.04 7.70 1.52
CA LEU A 181 -3.47 8.25 0.23
C LEU A 181 -4.73 9.11 0.37
N GLY A 182 -5.63 8.76 1.28
CA GLY A 182 -6.77 9.59 1.65
C GLY A 182 -7.60 10.03 0.43
N GLN A 183 -7.61 11.34 0.14
CA GLN A 183 -8.42 11.92 -0.95
C GLN A 183 -8.06 11.42 -2.36
N TYR A 184 -6.92 10.75 -2.54
CA TYR A 184 -6.52 10.19 -3.84
C TYR A 184 -7.07 8.76 -4.08
N VAL A 185 -7.89 8.26 -3.16
CA VAL A 185 -8.65 7.02 -3.32
C VAL A 185 -10.02 7.34 -3.89
N ASP A 186 -10.31 6.86 -5.10
CA ASP A 186 -11.58 7.12 -5.80
C ASP A 186 -12.70 6.19 -5.33
N LYS A 187 -12.40 4.89 -5.23
CA LYS A 187 -13.41 3.86 -4.96
C LYS A 187 -12.81 2.59 -4.40
N GLY A 188 -13.57 1.92 -3.55
CA GLY A 188 -13.22 0.62 -2.97
C GLY A 188 -12.72 0.78 -1.55
N SER A 189 -12.21 -0.30 -0.98
CA SER A 189 -11.59 -0.29 0.34
C SER A 189 -10.72 -1.54 0.50
N LEU A 190 -9.56 -1.38 1.12
CA LEU A 190 -8.77 -2.49 1.64
C LEU A 190 -9.36 -2.90 3.00
N THR A 191 -10.01 -4.05 3.02
CA THR A 191 -10.70 -4.60 4.20
C THR A 191 -9.92 -5.77 4.76
N ASP A 192 -10.43 -6.38 5.83
CA ASP A 192 -9.88 -7.62 6.40
C ASP A 192 -10.13 -8.88 5.54
N ALA A 193 -10.82 -8.75 4.40
CA ALA A 193 -11.02 -9.84 3.45
C ALA A 193 -9.69 -10.32 2.83
N ASN A 194 -9.63 -11.61 2.46
CA ASN A 194 -8.47 -12.19 1.79
C ASN A 194 -8.12 -11.51 0.47
N ARG A 195 -9.12 -10.92 -0.20
CA ARG A 195 -8.91 -10.08 -1.37
C ARG A 195 -9.68 -8.79 -1.21
N SER A 196 -8.99 -7.67 -1.42
CA SER A 196 -9.60 -6.34 -1.38
C SER A 196 -8.77 -5.36 -2.23
N GLY A 197 -9.28 -4.15 -2.45
CA GLY A 197 -8.56 -3.16 -3.22
C GLY A 197 -9.29 -1.86 -3.43
N VAL A 198 -8.52 -0.87 -3.86
CA VAL A 198 -8.95 0.51 -4.09
C VAL A 198 -8.48 1.00 -5.45
N TYR A 199 -9.35 1.69 -6.16
CA TYR A 199 -9.00 2.47 -7.35
C TYR A 199 -8.43 3.81 -6.93
N LEU A 200 -7.34 4.21 -7.58
CA LEU A 200 -6.69 5.49 -7.37
C LEU A 200 -7.15 6.51 -8.42
N ALA A 201 -7.09 7.77 -8.02
CA ALA A 201 -7.29 8.91 -8.91
C ALA A 201 -6.28 8.94 -10.07
N GLU A 202 -6.51 9.85 -11.02
CA GLU A 202 -5.56 10.18 -12.09
C GLU A 202 -5.16 9.01 -13.00
N ASN A 203 -6.02 7.98 -13.09
CA ASN A 203 -5.73 6.74 -13.81
C ASN A 203 -4.47 6.00 -13.31
N ALA A 204 -4.03 6.26 -12.07
CA ALA A 204 -2.88 5.61 -11.44
C ALA A 204 -3.07 4.09 -11.22
N GLY A 205 -4.28 3.58 -11.46
CA GLY A 205 -4.59 2.16 -11.43
C GLY A 205 -5.25 1.75 -10.12
N LYS A 206 -4.90 0.55 -9.65
CA LYS A 206 -5.51 -0.06 -8.47
C LYS A 206 -4.45 -0.53 -7.48
N ILE A 207 -4.68 -0.31 -6.19
CA ILE A 207 -3.96 -1.01 -5.13
C ILE A 207 -4.81 -2.22 -4.74
N GLU A 208 -4.24 -3.40 -4.85
CA GLU A 208 -4.89 -4.65 -4.47
C GLU A 208 -4.10 -5.36 -3.38
N PHE A 209 -4.82 -6.08 -2.53
CA PHE A 209 -4.25 -7.03 -1.58
C PHE A 209 -4.80 -8.43 -1.87
N VAL A 210 -3.92 -9.42 -1.82
CA VAL A 210 -4.27 -10.85 -1.84
C VAL A 210 -3.55 -11.57 -0.71
N ARG A 211 -4.33 -12.25 0.13
CA ARG A 211 -3.80 -13.06 1.22
C ARG A 211 -3.23 -14.35 0.67
N ASN A 212 -1.92 -14.49 0.75
CA ASN A 212 -1.21 -15.70 0.40
C ASN A 212 0.11 -15.75 1.17
N GLU A 213 0.13 -16.48 2.28
CA GLU A 213 1.28 -16.54 3.18
C GLU A 213 2.45 -17.36 2.61
N TYR A 214 2.16 -18.30 1.70
CA TYR A 214 3.15 -19.19 1.09
C TYR A 214 3.67 -18.68 -0.26
N LEU A 215 3.02 -17.64 -0.82
CA LEU A 215 3.18 -17.11 -2.18
C LEU A 215 2.85 -18.12 -3.29
N ALA A 216 2.52 -19.34 -2.91
CA ALA A 216 2.30 -20.51 -3.73
C ALA A 216 1.21 -21.37 -3.10
N ASN A 217 0.87 -22.48 -3.74
CA ASN A 217 -0.03 -23.46 -3.16
C ASN A 217 0.57 -24.00 -1.84
N PRO A 218 -0.13 -23.95 -0.70
CA PRO A 218 0.43 -24.33 0.59
C PRO A 218 0.71 -25.84 0.73
N VAL A 219 0.11 -26.67 -0.13
CA VAL A 219 0.25 -28.13 -0.11
C VAL A 219 1.56 -28.57 -0.77
N ASP A 220 1.81 -28.11 -1.99
CA ASP A 220 2.94 -28.57 -2.81
C ASP A 220 4.02 -27.49 -3.05
N TRP A 221 3.75 -26.24 -2.65
CA TRP A 221 4.65 -25.09 -2.77
C TRP A 221 4.95 -24.70 -4.22
N THR A 222 4.09 -25.13 -5.14
CA THR A 222 4.14 -24.75 -6.55
C THR A 222 3.41 -23.44 -6.77
N LEU A 223 4.00 -22.56 -7.58
CA LEU A 223 3.36 -21.31 -7.95
C LEU A 223 2.16 -21.61 -8.84
N SER A 224 0.95 -21.27 -8.38
CA SER A 224 -0.26 -21.41 -9.20
C SER A 224 -0.24 -20.37 -10.32
N LEU A 225 -0.12 -20.82 -11.56
CA LEU A 225 -0.10 -19.98 -12.74
C LEU A 225 -1.52 -19.53 -13.14
N PRO A 226 -1.63 -18.44 -13.94
CA PRO A 226 -2.93 -17.98 -14.42
C PRO A 226 -3.70 -19.02 -15.25
N GLU A 227 -2.98 -19.85 -16.00
CA GLU A 227 -3.53 -20.95 -16.82
C GLU A 227 -3.97 -22.19 -16.03
N ASP A 228 -3.55 -22.31 -14.77
CA ASP A 228 -3.92 -23.46 -13.96
C ASP A 228 -5.41 -23.43 -13.63
N ALA A 229 -6.02 -24.62 -13.57
CA ALA A 229 -7.36 -24.77 -13.03
C ALA A 229 -7.39 -24.22 -11.60
N ASP A 230 -8.51 -23.60 -11.21
CA ASP A 230 -8.66 -23.15 -9.83
C ASP A 230 -8.39 -24.33 -8.90
N PRO A 231 -7.47 -24.17 -7.91
CA PRO A 231 -7.17 -25.27 -7.01
C PRO A 231 -8.48 -25.72 -6.39
N ILE A 232 -8.70 -27.04 -6.34
CA ILE A 232 -9.74 -27.62 -5.49
C ILE A 232 -9.30 -27.23 -4.09
N LEU A 233 -9.82 -26.12 -3.58
CA LEU A 233 -9.46 -25.59 -2.28
C LEU A 233 -9.79 -26.70 -1.28
N ALA A 234 -8.74 -27.39 -0.81
CA ALA A 234 -8.74 -27.84 0.56
C ALA A 234 -9.13 -26.60 1.38
N ASN A 235 -9.93 -26.79 2.42
CA ASN A 235 -10.66 -25.79 3.20
C ASN A 235 -9.80 -24.68 3.89
N ASP A 236 -8.60 -24.42 3.39
CA ASP A 236 -7.64 -23.42 3.79
C ASP A 236 -8.04 -22.03 3.26
N THR A 237 -8.66 -21.27 4.16
CA THR A 237 -9.10 -19.89 3.96
C THR A 237 -7.97 -18.86 3.90
N THR A 238 -6.70 -19.24 3.65
CA THR A 238 -5.55 -18.33 3.81
C THR A 238 -4.67 -18.13 2.56
N SER A 239 -4.96 -18.81 1.45
CA SER A 239 -4.13 -18.76 0.24
C SER A 239 -4.96 -18.54 -1.02
N ASP A 240 -5.29 -17.28 -1.29
CA ASP A 240 -5.93 -16.85 -2.53
C ASP A 240 -4.89 -16.75 -3.67
N ARG A 241 -5.32 -16.99 -4.91
CA ARG A 241 -4.47 -16.92 -6.10
C ARG A 241 -4.23 -15.46 -6.52
N TRP A 242 -2.96 -15.06 -6.61
CA TRP A 242 -2.55 -13.67 -6.89
C TRP A 242 -1.90 -13.48 -8.27
N THR A 243 -1.33 -14.54 -8.86
CA THR A 243 -0.59 -14.49 -10.14
C THR A 243 -1.36 -13.92 -11.33
N PRO A 244 -2.70 -14.09 -11.49
CA PRO A 244 -3.44 -13.46 -12.59
C PRO A 244 -3.46 -11.93 -12.52
N LEU A 245 -3.15 -11.34 -11.38
CA LEU A 245 -3.18 -9.89 -11.17
C LEU A 245 -1.86 -9.21 -11.52
N VAL A 246 -0.78 -9.97 -11.73
CA VAL A 246 0.59 -9.45 -11.86
C VAL A 246 0.81 -8.67 -13.16
N SER A 247 0.19 -9.10 -14.25
CA SER A 247 0.36 -8.47 -15.57
C SER A 247 -0.17 -7.04 -15.63
N ASP A 248 -1.11 -6.70 -14.75
CA ASP A 248 -1.75 -5.38 -14.70
C ASP A 248 -1.06 -4.41 -13.72
N LYS A 249 0.08 -4.76 -13.10
CA LYS A 249 0.65 -3.95 -12.01
C LYS A 249 2.03 -3.38 -12.35
N ALA A 250 2.30 -2.17 -11.82
CA ALA A 250 3.62 -1.56 -11.91
C ALA A 250 4.56 -2.15 -10.84
N PHE A 251 4.02 -2.40 -9.65
CA PHE A 251 4.78 -2.95 -8.53
C PHE A 251 4.05 -4.10 -7.88
N ILE A 252 4.81 -5.14 -7.53
CA ILE A 252 4.35 -6.26 -6.70
C ILE A 252 5.08 -6.16 -5.37
N VAL A 253 4.35 -5.96 -4.28
CA VAL A 253 4.90 -5.87 -2.93
C VAL A 253 4.62 -7.18 -2.19
N ILE A 254 5.67 -7.96 -1.97
CA ILE A 254 5.56 -9.27 -1.32
C ILE A 254 6.03 -9.20 0.12
N ASN A 255 5.31 -9.92 0.98
CA ASN A 255 5.79 -10.25 2.30
C ASN A 255 5.37 -11.66 2.74
N SER A 256 6.34 -12.49 3.12
CA SER A 256 6.13 -13.87 3.57
C SER A 256 7.20 -14.29 4.60
N GLY A 257 6.93 -15.35 5.36
CA GLY A 257 7.82 -15.90 6.39
C GLY A 257 7.29 -15.80 7.83
N GLU A 258 6.51 -14.76 8.14
CA GLU A 258 6.02 -14.50 9.51
C GLU A 258 5.08 -15.58 10.03
N GLU A 259 4.18 -16.09 9.19
CA GLU A 259 3.17 -17.09 9.57
C GLU A 259 3.57 -18.53 9.24
N LEU A 260 4.76 -18.72 8.64
CA LEU A 260 5.27 -20.06 8.33
C LEU A 260 5.62 -20.83 9.60
N GLY A 261 5.39 -22.14 9.57
CA GLY A 261 5.80 -23.04 10.65
C GLY A 261 7.33 -23.09 10.84
N PRO A 262 7.82 -23.80 11.88
CA PRO A 262 9.24 -23.79 12.29
C PRO A 262 10.22 -24.07 11.15
N LEU A 263 11.36 -23.40 11.11
CA LEU A 263 12.33 -23.63 10.04
C LEU A 263 12.85 -25.07 10.08
N THR A 264 12.87 -25.72 8.91
CA THR A 264 13.56 -27.00 8.68
C THR A 264 14.34 -26.90 7.37
N PRO A 265 15.40 -27.70 7.16
CA PRO A 265 16.13 -27.68 5.89
C PRO A 265 15.22 -27.91 4.67
N ALA A 266 14.25 -28.81 4.79
CA ALA A 266 13.28 -29.08 3.71
C ALA A 266 12.34 -27.89 3.46
N ARG A 267 11.91 -27.18 4.51
CA ARG A 267 11.06 -25.99 4.37
C ARG A 267 11.84 -24.82 3.77
N LEU A 268 13.08 -24.62 4.20
CA LEU A 268 13.95 -23.59 3.64
C LEU A 268 14.20 -23.84 2.15
N ALA A 269 14.51 -25.08 1.76
CA ALA A 269 14.68 -25.46 0.36
C ALA A 269 13.42 -25.15 -0.48
N ARG A 270 12.24 -25.59 -0.02
CA ARG A 270 10.97 -25.27 -0.71
C ARG A 270 10.72 -23.77 -0.80
N TYR A 271 10.95 -23.03 0.29
CA TYR A 271 10.78 -21.58 0.31
C TYR A 271 11.69 -20.88 -0.70
N THR A 272 12.96 -21.29 -0.77
CA THR A 272 13.93 -20.80 -1.76
C THR A 272 13.48 -21.13 -3.18
N ASP A 273 12.98 -22.33 -3.44
CA ASP A 273 12.48 -22.73 -4.76
C ASP A 273 11.21 -21.96 -5.15
N THR A 274 10.31 -21.69 -4.20
CA THR A 274 9.14 -20.83 -4.41
C THR A 274 9.56 -19.39 -4.71
N ALA A 275 10.53 -18.83 -3.98
CA ALA A 275 11.02 -17.48 -4.21
C ALA A 275 11.63 -17.32 -5.63
N LYS A 276 12.40 -18.32 -6.09
CA LYS A 276 12.90 -18.36 -7.47
C LYS A 276 11.77 -18.41 -8.51
N GLN A 277 10.79 -19.30 -8.32
CA GLN A 277 9.61 -19.37 -9.20
C GLN A 277 8.87 -18.03 -9.30
N VAL A 278 8.74 -17.32 -8.18
CA VAL A 278 8.10 -15.99 -8.13
C VAL A 278 8.87 -14.96 -8.95
N ILE A 279 10.20 -14.91 -8.79
CA ILE A 279 11.06 -14.00 -9.55
C ILE A 279 10.97 -14.31 -11.05
N ASP A 280 11.17 -15.58 -11.43
CA ASP A 280 11.10 -16.04 -12.81
C ASP A 280 9.74 -15.75 -13.46
N PHE A 281 8.65 -15.93 -12.71
CA PHE A 281 7.30 -15.63 -13.17
C PHE A 281 7.10 -14.13 -13.42
N ILE A 282 7.53 -13.27 -12.49
CA ILE A 282 7.39 -11.82 -12.63
C ILE A 282 8.24 -11.33 -13.81
N ASP A 283 9.49 -11.78 -13.93
CA ASP A 283 10.39 -11.35 -15.00
C ASP A 283 9.97 -11.86 -16.39
N SER A 284 9.37 -13.05 -16.48
CA SER A 284 8.91 -13.59 -17.77
C SER A 284 7.58 -13.01 -18.27
N ARG A 285 6.73 -12.49 -17.37
CA ARG A 285 5.35 -12.11 -17.72
C ARG A 285 4.98 -10.66 -17.46
N SER A 286 5.81 -9.91 -16.74
CA SER A 286 5.49 -8.55 -16.36
C SER A 286 6.71 -7.63 -16.39
N GLN A 287 6.46 -6.38 -16.71
CA GLN A 287 7.44 -5.31 -16.53
C GLN A 287 7.46 -4.81 -15.07
N ALA A 288 6.62 -5.38 -14.19
CA ALA A 288 6.53 -4.98 -12.80
C ALA A 288 7.87 -5.10 -12.07
N THR A 289 8.14 -4.14 -11.19
CA THR A 289 9.20 -4.24 -10.19
C THR A 289 8.67 -5.02 -8.98
N LEU A 290 9.31 -6.15 -8.68
CA LEU A 290 9.11 -6.87 -7.43
C LEU A 290 9.81 -6.12 -6.29
N ILE A 291 9.06 -5.84 -5.23
CA ILE A 291 9.55 -5.30 -3.97
C ILE A 291 9.25 -6.32 -2.89
N VAL A 292 10.27 -6.91 -2.29
CA VAL A 292 10.10 -7.84 -1.18
C VAL A 292 10.36 -7.11 0.12
N ARG A 293 9.32 -6.92 0.93
CA ARG A 293 9.45 -6.36 2.27
C ARG A 293 9.91 -7.46 3.23
N ALA A 294 11.03 -7.22 3.91
CA ALA A 294 11.52 -8.08 4.98
C ALA A 294 10.45 -8.28 6.06
N SER A 295 10.24 -9.53 6.46
CA SER A 295 9.41 -9.91 7.60
C SER A 295 10.06 -9.47 8.91
N ILE A 296 9.24 -9.14 9.91
CA ILE A 296 9.75 -8.63 11.19
C ILE A 296 9.65 -9.73 12.24
N PRO A 297 10.73 -10.00 12.98
CA PRO A 297 10.70 -11.00 14.04
C PRO A 297 9.70 -10.63 15.14
N PRO A 298 9.06 -11.61 15.80
CA PRO A 298 8.21 -11.33 16.94
C PRO A 298 9.03 -10.65 18.02
N LEU A 299 8.52 -9.52 18.51
CA LEU A 299 9.15 -8.81 19.60
C LEU A 299 8.68 -9.41 20.93
N PRO A 300 9.55 -9.48 21.95
CA PRO A 300 9.42 -10.35 23.14
C PRO A 300 8.34 -9.95 24.16
N LEU A 301 7.29 -9.25 23.73
CA LEU A 301 6.28 -8.71 24.63
C LEU A 301 4.99 -9.52 24.52
N ALA A 302 4.78 -10.38 25.50
CA ALA A 302 3.48 -10.95 25.79
C ALA A 302 2.53 -9.83 26.23
N CYS A 303 1.62 -9.44 25.34
CA CYS A 303 0.57 -8.48 25.63
C CYS A 303 -0.54 -9.13 26.47
N THR A 304 -0.33 -9.25 27.77
CA THR A 304 -1.41 -9.58 28.70
C THR A 304 -2.14 -8.28 29.06
N VAL A 305 -3.43 -8.22 28.76
CA VAL A 305 -4.32 -7.11 29.10
C VAL A 305 -4.56 -7.14 30.61
N ASN A 306 -3.55 -6.78 31.41
CA ASN A 306 -3.75 -6.53 32.83
C ASN A 306 -3.85 -5.03 33.09
N THR A 307 -4.87 -4.68 33.85
CA THR A 307 -5.40 -3.35 34.17
C THR A 307 -4.46 -2.46 35.00
N SER A 308 -3.16 -2.75 35.02
CA SER A 308 -2.15 -1.95 35.72
C SER A 308 -1.20 -1.34 34.69
N SER A 309 -1.02 -0.03 34.79
CA SER A 309 -0.16 0.84 33.99
C SER A 309 1.36 0.53 34.06
N THR A 310 1.74 -0.70 34.34
CA THR A 310 3.11 -1.20 34.41
C THR A 310 3.25 -2.34 33.42
N PHE A 311 3.84 -2.03 32.27
CA PHE A 311 4.27 -3.01 31.30
C PHE A 311 5.48 -3.75 31.88
N GLU A 312 5.28 -4.93 32.47
CA GLU A 312 6.39 -5.82 32.77
C GLU A 312 6.84 -6.48 31.48
N SER A 313 8.08 -6.20 31.06
CA SER A 313 8.72 -6.95 29.99
C SER A 313 8.87 -8.40 30.45
N SER A 314 8.00 -9.29 29.98
CA SER A 314 8.30 -10.71 30.05
C SER A 314 9.58 -10.93 29.25
N GLY A 315 10.59 -11.58 29.82
CA GLY A 315 11.84 -11.85 29.11
C GLY A 315 11.58 -12.61 27.80
N VAL A 316 12.45 -12.42 26.80
CA VAL A 316 12.37 -13.13 25.51
C VAL A 316 12.36 -14.63 25.76
N THR A 317 11.32 -15.32 25.31
CA THR A 317 11.24 -16.78 25.39
C THR A 317 12.15 -17.43 24.35
N SER A 318 12.60 -18.67 24.63
CA SER A 318 13.37 -19.44 23.64
C SER A 318 12.60 -19.69 22.33
N ALA A 319 11.27 -19.71 22.39
CA ALA A 319 10.41 -19.85 21.21
C ALA A 319 10.42 -18.58 20.34
N GLU A 320 10.35 -17.39 20.95
CA GLU A 320 10.45 -16.11 20.24
C GLU A 320 11.84 -15.94 19.61
N THR A 321 12.91 -16.31 20.33
CA THR A 321 14.27 -16.30 19.76
C THR A 321 14.39 -17.22 18.55
N ARG A 322 13.85 -18.44 18.61
CA ARG A 322 13.84 -19.37 17.46
C ARG A 322 13.04 -18.79 16.30
N LYS A 323 11.84 -18.27 16.56
CA LYS A 323 11.00 -17.67 15.53
C LYS A 323 11.66 -16.46 14.86
N ALA A 324 12.38 -15.64 15.63
CA ALA A 324 13.16 -14.53 15.09
C ALA A 324 14.28 -15.01 14.15
N ALA A 325 15.02 -16.06 14.55
CA ALA A 325 16.04 -16.67 13.70
C ALA A 325 15.45 -17.29 12.42
N ASP A 326 14.29 -17.95 12.53
CA ASP A 326 13.57 -18.51 11.38
C ASP A 326 13.18 -17.42 10.36
N ILE A 327 12.63 -16.29 10.85
CA ILE A 327 12.27 -15.14 10.01
C ILE A 327 13.50 -14.53 9.34
N GLU A 328 14.61 -14.40 10.06
CA GLU A 328 15.86 -13.89 9.49
C GLU A 328 16.39 -14.79 8.37
N ALA A 329 16.29 -16.11 8.54
CA ALA A 329 16.67 -17.05 7.48
C ALA A 329 15.79 -16.90 6.23
N PHE A 330 14.48 -16.71 6.39
CA PHE A 330 13.58 -16.43 5.25
C PHE A 330 13.84 -15.07 4.59
N ASN A 331 14.18 -14.04 5.36
CA ASN A 331 14.59 -12.74 4.82
C ASN A 331 15.89 -12.85 4.02
N THR A 332 16.86 -13.62 4.52
CA THR A 332 18.15 -13.85 3.85
C THR A 332 17.98 -14.48 2.47
N VAL A 333 17.05 -15.43 2.31
CA VAL A 333 16.73 -16.02 1.00
C VAL A 333 16.40 -14.96 -0.03
N TRP A 334 15.51 -14.01 0.30
CA TRP A 334 15.14 -12.96 -0.63
C TRP A 334 16.26 -11.95 -0.85
N LYS A 335 16.99 -11.58 0.20
CA LYS A 335 18.13 -10.67 0.10
C LYS A 335 19.20 -11.21 -0.84
N ASP A 336 19.53 -12.49 -0.71
CA ASP A 336 20.54 -13.16 -1.53
C ASP A 336 20.07 -13.33 -2.97
N LEU A 337 18.82 -13.77 -3.17
CA LEU A 337 18.27 -13.95 -4.52
C LEU A 337 18.14 -12.63 -5.27
N LEU A 338 17.70 -11.55 -4.61
CA LEU A 338 17.51 -10.26 -5.28
C LEU A 338 18.81 -9.49 -5.50
N TRP A 339 19.93 -9.91 -4.92
CA TRP A 339 21.24 -9.28 -5.12
C TRP A 339 21.63 -9.19 -6.61
N ASP A 340 21.33 -10.25 -7.38
CA ASP A 340 21.63 -10.33 -8.81
C ASP A 340 20.46 -9.84 -9.71
N HIS A 341 19.38 -9.30 -9.13
CA HIS A 341 18.20 -8.82 -9.85
C HIS A 341 18.00 -7.31 -9.64
N PRO A 342 18.76 -6.43 -10.35
CA PRO A 342 18.76 -4.97 -10.10
C PRO A 342 17.43 -4.26 -10.42
N LYS A 343 16.51 -4.93 -11.13
CA LYS A 343 15.13 -4.46 -11.36
C LYS A 343 14.26 -4.56 -10.10
N HIS A 344 14.63 -5.41 -9.16
CA HIS A 344 13.86 -5.76 -7.98
C HIS A 344 14.51 -5.23 -6.72
N VAL A 345 13.71 -5.07 -5.67
CA VAL A 345 14.15 -4.41 -4.44
C VAL A 345 13.85 -5.29 -3.23
N PHE A 346 14.88 -5.59 -2.45
CA PHE A 346 14.68 -6.08 -1.09
C PHE A 346 14.56 -4.88 -0.15
N LEU A 347 13.34 -4.62 0.34
CA LEU A 347 13.06 -3.53 1.26
C LEU A 347 13.22 -4.02 2.70
N ASP A 348 14.40 -3.80 3.27
CA ASP A 348 14.72 -4.23 4.62
C ASP A 348 14.09 -3.29 5.67
N VAL A 349 13.04 -3.77 6.33
CA VAL A 349 12.36 -3.08 7.44
C VAL A 349 12.54 -3.78 8.79
N SER A 350 13.36 -4.83 8.84
CA SER A 350 13.52 -5.69 10.03
C SER A 350 13.98 -4.87 11.25
N ASN A 351 15.01 -4.05 11.07
CA ASN A 351 15.57 -3.18 12.09
C ASN A 351 14.72 -1.93 12.35
N VAL A 352 13.90 -1.51 11.39
CA VAL A 352 13.05 -0.33 11.52
C VAL A 352 12.05 -0.57 12.64
N MET A 353 11.35 -1.71 12.67
CA MET A 353 10.35 -1.95 13.72
C MET A 353 10.94 -2.49 15.03
N ALA A 354 12.03 -3.25 14.95
CA ALA A 354 12.66 -3.82 16.13
C ALA A 354 13.31 -2.76 17.04
N SER A 355 13.69 -1.60 16.50
CA SER A 355 14.47 -0.56 17.21
C SER A 355 13.64 0.60 17.78
N ILE A 356 12.31 0.53 17.75
CA ILE A 356 11.46 1.57 18.35
C ILE A 356 11.83 1.74 19.84
N PRO A 357 12.05 2.97 20.36
CA PRO A 357 12.42 3.14 21.76
C PRO A 357 11.26 2.87 22.75
N PRO A 358 11.54 2.48 24.00
CA PRO A 358 10.52 2.45 25.05
C PRO A 358 9.92 3.84 25.36
N PRO A 359 8.65 3.94 25.79
CA PRO A 359 7.67 2.86 25.98
C PRO A 359 6.95 2.48 24.67
N ALA A 360 7.34 3.06 23.52
CA ALA A 360 6.66 2.81 22.25
C ALA A 360 6.87 1.36 21.77
N ASN A 361 8.03 0.75 22.03
CA ASN A 361 8.19 -0.69 21.82
C ASN A 361 7.45 -1.57 22.82
N ALA A 362 6.94 -1.05 23.94
CA ALA A 362 6.19 -1.82 24.92
C ALA A 362 4.68 -1.90 24.61
N SER A 363 4.22 -1.16 23.59
CA SER A 363 2.79 -1.07 23.29
C SER A 363 2.31 -2.25 22.45
N CYS A 364 1.20 -2.85 22.89
CA CYS A 364 0.43 -3.85 22.14
C CYS A 364 -0.24 -3.30 20.87
N LEU A 365 0.01 -2.01 20.57
CA LEU A 365 -0.59 -1.28 19.48
C LEU A 365 0.40 -0.99 18.35
N ARG A 366 1.59 -1.62 18.32
CA ARG A 366 2.54 -1.45 17.19
C ARG A 366 1.96 -1.90 15.85
N ASP A 367 1.08 -2.88 15.90
CA ASP A 367 0.36 -3.43 14.75
C ASP A 367 -0.94 -2.66 14.44
N CYS A 368 -1.24 -1.64 15.23
CA CYS A 368 -2.39 -0.77 15.02
C CYS A 368 -2.09 0.32 14.01
N LEU A 369 -3.15 0.75 13.33
CA LEU A 369 -3.15 1.90 12.46
C LEU A 369 -3.93 3.04 13.11
N PRO A 370 -3.48 4.30 13.01
CA PRO A 370 -2.17 4.74 12.50
C PRO A 370 -1.03 4.32 13.43
N GLY A 371 0.18 4.12 12.90
CA GLY A 371 1.28 3.61 13.70
C GLY A 371 2.56 3.35 12.91
N PRO A 372 3.53 2.63 13.52
CA PRO A 372 4.82 2.37 12.90
C PRO A 372 4.75 1.73 11.50
N THR A 373 3.69 0.97 11.19
CA THR A 373 3.41 0.46 9.85
C THR A 373 3.42 1.55 8.77
N ASP A 374 3.05 2.79 9.09
CA ASP A 374 3.10 3.94 8.18
C ASP A 374 4.52 4.24 7.67
N THR A 375 5.53 3.91 8.48
CA THR A 375 6.93 4.03 8.08
C THR A 375 7.25 3.07 6.92
N TRP A 376 6.68 1.86 6.88
CA TRP A 376 6.90 0.96 5.73
C TRP A 376 6.41 1.59 4.43
N ASN A 377 5.30 2.33 4.47
CA ASN A 377 4.77 3.04 3.32
C ASN A 377 5.55 4.30 2.97
N THR A 378 6.16 4.98 3.96
CA THR A 378 7.13 6.04 3.69
C THR A 378 8.36 5.51 2.94
N LEU A 379 8.88 4.35 3.36
CA LEU A 379 10.01 3.71 2.69
C LEU A 379 9.64 3.17 1.30
N LEU A 380 8.44 2.57 1.16
CA LEU A 380 7.91 2.14 -0.13
C LEU A 380 7.75 3.32 -1.10
N ASN A 381 7.21 4.45 -0.63
CA ASN A 381 7.11 5.70 -1.39
C ASN A 381 8.49 6.14 -1.88
N HIS A 382 9.51 6.12 -1.03
CA HIS A 382 10.86 6.47 -1.43
C HIS A 382 11.39 5.61 -2.58
N VAL A 383 11.20 4.29 -2.51
CA VAL A 383 11.60 3.35 -3.57
C VAL A 383 10.82 3.62 -4.87
N ILE A 384 9.50 3.80 -4.78
CA ILE A 384 8.65 4.02 -5.96
C ILE A 384 8.98 5.34 -6.66
N LEU A 385 9.21 6.42 -5.91
CA LEU A 385 9.61 7.72 -6.46
C LEU A 385 11.03 7.74 -7.03
N GLN A 386 11.88 6.77 -6.67
CA GLN A 386 13.22 6.61 -7.24
C GLN A 386 13.25 5.70 -8.47
N SER A 387 12.29 4.79 -8.61
CA SER A 387 12.17 3.96 -9.81
C SER A 387 12.17 4.87 -11.04
N SER A 388 12.85 4.47 -12.13
CA SER A 388 13.01 5.27 -13.34
C SER A 388 12.04 4.87 -14.44
#